data_AF-A0A959GZD6-F1
#
_entry.id   AF-A0A959GZD6-F1
#
_cell.length_a   1.000
_cell.length_b   1.000
_cell.length_c   1.000
_cell.angle_alpha   90.00
_cell.angle_beta   90.00
_cell.angle_gamma   90.00
#
_symmetry.space_group_name_H-M   'P 1'
#
loop_
_entity.id
_entity.type
_entity.pdbx_description
1 polymer ?
#
loop_
_entity_poly.entity_id
_entity_poly.type
_entity_poly.pdbx_seq_one_letter_code
_entity_poly.pdbx_strand_id
1 'polypeptide(L)'
;AYHNSTEEGALAFALWFYRFDADNWFSFERMFQQTSALFGYHAVPLWEMEMRFFKGFKHRIFTKLIAPPDLPVLVNYPEHKVTLWVSGLAD
;
A
#
# COMPACT_ATOMS: atom_id res chain seq x y z
N ALA A 1 11.21 -5.46 -4.36
CA ALA A 1 10.72 -4.15 -3.91
C ALA A 1 10.27 -3.37 -5.13
N TYR A 2 9.28 -2.48 -5.00
CA TYR A 2 8.74 -1.69 -6.10
C TYR A 2 8.99 -0.20 -5.83
N HIS A 3 9.26 0.59 -6.86
CA HIS A 3 9.73 1.98 -6.74
C HIS A 3 8.73 2.97 -7.36
N ASN A 4 8.75 4.24 -6.96
CA ASN A 4 7.84 5.28 -7.48
C ASN A 4 7.89 5.50 -9.00
N SER A 5 9.03 5.20 -9.62
CA SER A 5 9.23 5.31 -11.08
C SER A 5 8.64 4.13 -11.85
N THR A 6 8.02 3.17 -11.17
CA THR A 6 7.51 1.90 -11.72
C THR A 6 6.01 1.79 -11.40
N GLU A 7 5.17 1.56 -12.42
CA GLU A 7 3.71 1.40 -12.23
C GLU A 7 3.37 0.22 -11.31
N GLU A 8 4.29 -0.72 -11.18
CA GLU A 8 4.21 -1.95 -10.41
C GLU A 8 3.96 -1.69 -8.91
N GLY A 9 4.51 -0.61 -8.36
CA GLY A 9 4.28 -0.23 -6.95
C GLY A 9 2.84 0.18 -6.69
N ALA A 10 2.28 1.02 -7.57
CA ALA A 10 0.89 1.43 -7.54
C ALA A 10 -0.05 0.23 -7.74
N LEU A 11 0.23 -0.59 -8.74
CA LEU A 11 -0.56 -1.77 -9.07
C LEU A 11 -0.60 -2.77 -7.90
N ALA A 12 0.56 -3.10 -7.32
CA ALA A 12 0.64 -4.03 -6.21
C ALA A 12 -0.13 -3.53 -4.98
N PHE A 13 -0.07 -2.22 -4.72
CA PHE A 13 -0.79 -1.63 -3.59
C PHE A 13 -2.30 -1.55 -3.81
N ALA A 14 -2.75 -1.22 -5.02
CA ALA A 14 -4.15 -1.28 -5.40
C ALA A 14 -4.72 -2.70 -5.28
N LEU A 15 -3.98 -3.71 -5.74
CA LEU A 15 -4.36 -5.12 -5.60
C LEU A 15 -4.47 -5.56 -4.13
N TRP A 16 -3.63 -5.02 -3.25
CA TRP A 16 -3.72 -5.30 -1.83
C TRP A 16 -5.02 -4.77 -1.22
N PHE A 17 -5.39 -3.51 -1.52
CA PHE A 17 -6.67 -2.93 -1.09
C PHE A 17 -7.86 -3.71 -1.64
N TYR A 18 -7.81 -4.05 -2.94
CA TYR A 18 -8.87 -4.81 -3.59
C TYR A 18 -9.09 -6.20 -2.96
N ARG A 19 -8.01 -6.86 -2.51
CA ARG A 19 -8.09 -8.16 -1.82
C ARG A 19 -8.54 -8.05 -0.37
N PHE A 20 -8.22 -6.94 0.29
CA PHE A 20 -8.71 -6.65 1.63
C PHE A 20 -10.23 -6.46 1.62
N ASP A 21 -10.73 -5.66 0.69
CA ASP A 21 -12.14 -5.31 0.54
C ASP A 21 -12.85 -6.29 -0.40
N ALA A 22 -12.96 -7.55 0.03
CA ALA A 22 -13.57 -8.64 -0.74
C ALA A 22 -15.06 -8.41 -1.11
N ASP A 23 -15.70 -7.39 -0.52
CA ASP A 23 -17.08 -6.96 -0.80
C ASP A 23 -17.18 -5.75 -1.76
N ASN A 24 -16.06 -5.31 -2.37
CA ASN A 24 -15.98 -4.30 -3.43
C ASN A 24 -16.60 -2.92 -3.09
N TRP A 25 -16.42 -2.41 -1.87
CA TRP A 25 -16.80 -1.03 -1.53
C TRP A 25 -16.11 0.00 -2.45
N PHE A 26 -14.92 -0.36 -2.98
CA PHE A 26 -14.20 0.41 -3.98
C PHE A 26 -13.86 -0.44 -5.23
N SER A 27 -13.98 0.16 -6.42
CA SER A 27 -13.51 -0.50 -7.65
C SER A 27 -11.97 -0.52 -7.73
N PHE A 28 -11.43 -1.54 -8.40
CA PHE A 28 -10.00 -1.65 -8.62
C PHE A 28 -9.44 -0.43 -9.36
N GLU A 29 -10.14 0.07 -10.38
CA GLU A 29 -9.72 1.24 -11.16
C GLU A 29 -9.57 2.47 -10.27
N ARG A 30 -10.51 2.67 -9.33
CA ARG A 30 -10.44 3.79 -8.39
C ARG A 30 -9.26 3.64 -7.45
N MET A 31 -9.00 2.43 -6.95
CA MET A 31 -7.84 2.17 -6.09
C MET A 31 -6.53 2.39 -6.85
N PHE A 32 -6.42 1.87 -8.07
CA PHE A 32 -5.26 2.07 -8.91
C PHE A 32 -5.01 3.55 -9.19
N GLN A 33 -6.04 4.32 -9.53
CA GLN A 33 -5.90 5.76 -9.74
C GLN A 33 -5.37 6.49 -8.49
N GLN A 34 -5.90 6.18 -7.30
CA GLN A 34 -5.46 6.80 -6.04
C GLN A 34 -4.02 6.41 -5.69
N THR A 35 -3.66 5.13 -5.84
CA THR A 35 -2.29 4.68 -5.58
C THR A 35 -1.31 5.27 -6.59
N SER A 36 -1.67 5.35 -7.87
CA SER A 36 -0.84 5.98 -8.90
C SER A 36 -0.65 7.47 -8.63
N ALA A 37 -1.66 8.18 -8.12
CA ALA A 37 -1.52 9.56 -7.69
C ALA A 37 -0.55 9.70 -6.49
N LEU A 38 -0.63 8.81 -5.51
CA LEU A 38 0.29 8.78 -4.36
C LEU A 38 1.74 8.62 -4.81
N PHE A 39 2.02 7.64 -5.66
CA PHE A 39 3.37 7.36 -6.17
C PHE A 39 3.84 8.42 -7.18
N GLY A 40 2.92 8.94 -7.99
CA GLY A 40 3.18 9.97 -9.00
C GLY A 40 3.44 11.36 -8.41
N TYR A 41 2.89 11.68 -7.23
CA TYR A 41 3.16 12.95 -6.53
C TYR A 41 4.66 13.19 -6.29
N HIS A 42 5.44 12.10 -6.23
CA HIS A 42 6.87 12.12 -5.97
C HIS A 42 7.68 11.52 -7.14
N ALA A 43 7.19 11.59 -8.39
CA ALA A 43 7.85 11.01 -9.57
C ALA A 43 9.19 11.67 -9.98
N VAL A 44 9.77 12.53 -9.14
CA VAL A 44 11.07 13.16 -9.37
C VAL A 44 12.17 12.19 -8.92
N PRO A 45 13.32 12.08 -9.61
CA PRO A 45 14.38 11.10 -9.26
C PRO A 45 14.92 11.20 -7.82
N LEU A 46 14.86 12.38 -7.21
CA LEU A 46 15.27 12.62 -5.83
C LEU A 46 14.17 12.23 -4.81
N TRP A 47 13.00 11.84 -5.29
CA TRP A 47 11.79 11.63 -4.51
C TRP A 47 11.29 10.17 -4.53
N GLU A 48 12.24 9.25 -4.51
CA GLU A 48 11.95 7.83 -4.55
C GLU A 48 11.23 7.37 -3.26
N MET A 49 10.07 6.74 -3.42
CA MET A 49 9.48 5.90 -2.41
C MET A 49 9.51 4.45 -2.89
N GLU A 50 9.51 3.56 -1.92
CA GLU A 50 9.62 2.13 -2.15
C GLU A 50 8.48 1.40 -1.43
N MET A 51 7.70 0.64 -2.20
CA MET A 51 6.66 -0.23 -1.67
C MET A 51 7.24 -1.63 -1.43
N ARG A 52 7.10 -2.11 -0.19
CA ARG A 52 7.50 -3.43 0.28
C ARG A 52 6.31 -4.19 0.83
N PHE A 53 6.23 -5.48 0.51
CA PHE A 53 5.23 -6.37 1.08
C PHE A 53 5.91 -7.40 1.99
N PHE A 54 5.63 -7.34 3.28
CA PHE A 54 6.10 -8.33 4.24
C PHE A 54 5.12 -9.50 4.29
N LYS A 55 5.50 -10.60 3.64
CA LYS A 55 4.71 -11.84 3.55
C LYS A 55 4.59 -12.52 4.92
N GLY A 56 3.43 -13.13 5.18
CA GLY A 56 3.20 -13.95 6.38
C GLY A 56 3.10 -13.12 7.67
N PHE A 57 2.77 -11.84 7.54
CA PHE A 57 2.62 -10.96 8.69
C PHE A 57 1.39 -11.37 9.52
N LYS A 58 1.64 -11.84 10.75
CA LYS A 58 0.56 -12.22 11.67
C LYS A 58 0.10 -10.98 12.43
N HIS A 59 -1.12 -10.54 12.16
CA HIS A 59 -1.76 -9.34 12.71
C HIS A 59 -1.96 -9.32 14.24
N ARG A 60 -1.42 -10.27 15.01
CA ARG A 60 -1.61 -10.35 16.47
C ARG A 60 -1.11 -9.13 17.24
N ILE A 61 -0.23 -8.32 16.63
CA ILE A 61 0.31 -7.08 17.21
C ILE A 61 -0.70 -5.93 17.09
N PHE A 62 -1.55 -5.95 16.06
CA PHE A 62 -2.58 -4.93 15.83
C PHE A 62 -3.95 -5.53 16.12
N THR A 63 -4.44 -5.33 17.33
CA THR A 63 -5.76 -5.78 17.75
C THR A 63 -6.84 -5.18 16.84
N LYS A 64 -7.71 -6.02 16.26
CA LYS A 64 -8.86 -5.66 15.37
C LYS A 64 -8.56 -5.33 13.90
N LEU A 65 -7.41 -5.70 13.36
CA LEU A 65 -7.21 -5.58 11.90
C LEU A 65 -7.66 -6.82 11.14
N ILE A 66 -8.38 -6.59 10.06
CA ILE A 66 -8.58 -7.58 8.99
C ILE A 66 -7.52 -7.21 7.95
N ALA A 67 -6.41 -7.92 7.93
CA ALA A 67 -5.36 -7.69 6.95
C ALA A 67 -5.22 -8.94 6.06
N PRO A 68 -5.05 -8.76 4.73
CA PRO A 68 -4.48 -9.79 3.89
C PRO A 68 -3.14 -10.28 4.48
N PRO A 69 -2.66 -11.49 4.13
CA PRO A 69 -1.46 -12.11 4.73
C PRO A 69 -0.15 -11.32 4.57
N ASP A 70 -0.19 -10.21 3.83
CA ASP A 70 0.94 -9.36 3.53
C ASP A 70 0.75 -7.99 4.16
N LEU A 71 1.77 -7.45 4.83
CA LEU A 71 1.79 -6.08 5.34
C LEU A 71 2.44 -5.15 4.29
N PRO A 72 1.71 -4.18 3.72
CA PRO A 72 2.29 -3.16 2.87
C PRO A 72 3.03 -2.13 3.72
N VAL A 73 4.24 -1.83 3.29
CA VAL A 73 5.13 -0.86 3.93
C VAL A 73 5.66 0.07 2.85
N LEU A 74 5.41 1.36 3.02
CA LEU A 74 5.93 2.41 2.15
C LEU A 74 7.12 3.07 2.85
N VAL A 75 8.29 3.00 2.23
CA VAL A 75 9.49 3.72 2.64
C VAL A 75 9.59 4.97 1.79
N ASN A 76 9.42 6.15 2.40
CA ASN A 76 9.61 7.44 1.76
C ASN A 76 10.99 7.98 2.17
N TYR A 77 11.96 7.81 1.27
CA TYR A 77 13.34 8.25 1.51
C TYR A 77 13.46 9.78 1.68
N PRO A 78 12.83 10.63 0.84
CA PRO A 78 12.89 12.08 0.98
C PRO A 78 12.41 12.62 2.32
N GLU A 79 11.31 12.06 2.84
CA GLU A 79 10.70 12.52 4.08
C GLU A 79 11.24 11.79 5.31
N HIS A 80 12.22 10.89 5.14
CA HIS A 80 12.73 10.01 6.20
C HIS A 80 11.59 9.29 6.97
N LYS A 81 10.59 8.80 6.24
CA LYS A 81 9.35 8.27 6.81
C LYS A 81 9.09 6.84 6.36
N VAL A 82 8.71 5.99 7.31
CA VAL A 82 8.18 4.66 7.04
C VAL A 82 6.71 4.64 7.41
N THR A 83 5.86 4.27 6.46
CA THR A 83 4.41 4.16 6.66
C THR A 83 4.00 2.69 6.58
N LEU A 84 3.34 2.22 7.64
CA LEU A 84 2.71 0.90 7.68
C LEU A 84 1.25 1.07 7.30
N TRP A 85 0.78 0.32 6.31
CA TRP A 85 -0.62 0.34 5.91
C TRP A 85 -1.36 -0.82 6.55
N VAL A 86 -2.41 -0.49 7.27
CA VAL A 86 -3.21 -1.42 8.03
C VAL A 86 -4.68 -1.12 7.81
N SER A 87 -5.51 -2.15 7.79
CA SER A 87 -6.93 -2.06 7.53
C SER A 87 -7.71 -2.82 8.60
N GLY A 88 -8.80 -2.23 9.08
CA GLY A 88 -9.67 -2.81 10.09
C GLY A 88 -11.09 -2.31 9.88
N LEU A 89 -12.06 -3.12 10.27
CA LEU A 89 -13.45 -2.68 10.38
C LEU A 89 -13.59 -2.01 11.74
N ALA A 90 -14.08 -0.77 11.75
CA ALA A 90 -14.52 -0.12 12.99
C ALA A 90 -15.97 -0.53 13.24
N ASP A 91 -16.27 -0.95 14.46
CA ASP A 91 -17.63 -1.20 14.96
C ASP A 91 -18.36 0.13 15.24
#